data_AF-A0A401Q7M3-F1
#
_entry.id   AF-A0A401Q7M3-F1
#
_cell.length_a   1.000
_cell.length_b   1.000
_cell.length_c   1.000
_cell.angle_alpha   90.00
_cell.angle_beta   90.00
_cell.angle_gamma   90.00
#
_symmetry.space_group_name_H-M   'P 1'
#
loop_
_entity.id
_entity.type
_entity.pdbx_description
1 polymer ?
#
loop_
_entity_poly.entity_id
_entity_poly.type
_entity_poly.pdbx_seq_one_letter_code
_entity_poly.pdbx_strand_id
1 'polypeptide(L)'
;KWVVAYEEKLHSTINGSVCLYEKLAQDLSELILEENLMILEPADVVGMTTTGAAKFRALLQKIKPRIVIMEEAAEVLEAHVLTTLTPSCQHLIMIGDFNQLKPKLTDDTLGSEYRLDVSLFERMVKNKIPCEQLSHQVQERDSLLAESCSLPPGKASRITMR
;
A
#
# COMPACT_ATOMS: atom_id res chain seq x y z
N LYS A 1 50.47 -14.53 -11.79
CA LYS A 1 50.62 -14.04 -10.39
C LYS A 1 50.28 -12.55 -10.24
N TRP A 2 50.62 -11.67 -11.19
CA TRP A 2 50.27 -10.24 -11.12
C TRP A 2 48.79 -9.89 -11.41
N VAL A 3 48.12 -10.60 -12.32
CA VAL A 3 46.70 -10.35 -12.68
C VAL A 3 45.79 -10.55 -11.47
N VAL A 4 45.94 -11.68 -10.76
CA VAL A 4 45.16 -11.98 -9.55
C VAL A 4 45.36 -10.93 -8.46
N ALA A 5 46.61 -10.50 -8.21
CA ALA A 5 46.89 -9.45 -7.23
C ALA A 5 46.31 -8.08 -7.64
N TYR A 6 46.21 -7.80 -8.95
CA TYR A 6 45.59 -6.60 -9.47
C TYR A 6 44.05 -6.65 -9.34
N GLU A 7 43.45 -7.82 -9.63
CA GLU A 7 42.01 -8.06 -9.43
C GLU A 7 41.61 -7.95 -7.96
N GLU A 8 42.39 -8.52 -7.04
CA GLU A 8 42.16 -8.39 -5.59
C GLU A 8 42.21 -6.92 -5.15
N LYS A 9 43.15 -6.13 -5.67
CA LYS A 9 43.25 -4.71 -5.38
C LYS A 9 42.05 -3.92 -5.92
N LEU A 10 41.61 -4.23 -7.13
CA LEU A 10 40.41 -3.61 -7.72
C LEU A 10 39.16 -3.97 -6.92
N HIS A 11 38.94 -5.25 -6.60
CA HIS A 11 37.81 -5.69 -5.78
C HIS A 11 37.81 -5.04 -4.41
N SER A 12 38.98 -4.94 -3.74
CA SER A 12 39.10 -4.25 -2.45
C SER A 12 38.72 -2.77 -2.56
N THR A 13 39.16 -2.10 -3.62
CA THR A 13 38.84 -0.68 -3.86
C THR A 13 37.35 -0.47 -4.17
N ILE A 14 36.76 -1.34 -5.00
CA ILE A 14 35.33 -1.32 -5.34
C ILE A 14 34.50 -1.57 -4.10
N ASN A 15 34.81 -2.62 -3.33
CA ASN A 15 34.08 -2.96 -2.11
C ASN A 15 34.18 -1.84 -1.06
N GLY A 16 35.34 -1.20 -0.92
CA GLY A 16 35.49 -0.02 -0.06
C GLY A 16 34.61 1.15 -0.52
N SER A 17 34.51 1.39 -1.83
CA SER A 17 33.68 2.44 -2.40
C SER A 17 32.18 2.13 -2.27
N VAL A 18 31.76 0.89 -2.50
CA VAL A 18 30.38 0.42 -2.31
C VAL A 18 29.97 0.55 -0.85
N CYS A 19 30.81 0.10 0.08
CA CYS A 19 30.55 0.22 1.51
C CYS A 19 30.41 1.70 1.94
N LEU A 20 31.27 2.59 1.43
CA LEU A 20 31.15 4.02 1.71
C LEU A 20 29.85 4.61 1.13
N TYR A 21 29.50 4.24 -0.10
CA TYR A 21 28.27 4.67 -0.74
C TYR A 21 27.03 4.21 0.05
N GLU A 22 26.97 2.93 0.43
CA GLU A 22 25.87 2.36 1.20
C GLU A 22 25.70 3.09 2.54
N LYS A 23 26.81 3.38 3.23
CA LYS A 23 26.79 4.16 4.46
C LYS A 23 26.22 5.56 4.24
N LEU A 24 26.73 6.30 3.26
CA LEU A 24 26.26 7.65 2.95
C LEU A 24 24.80 7.67 2.51
N ALA A 25 24.36 6.67 1.74
CA ALA A 25 22.97 6.52 1.32
C ALA A 25 22.04 6.25 2.52
N GLN A 26 22.49 5.46 3.49
CA GLN A 26 21.76 5.20 4.72
C GLN A 26 21.67 6.46 5.58
N ASP A 27 22.77 7.19 5.78
CA ASP A 27 22.79 8.44 6.53
C ASP A 27 21.84 9.48 5.90
N LEU A 28 21.85 9.61 4.57
CA LEU A 28 20.93 10.48 3.84
C LEU A 28 19.46 10.05 4.00
N SER A 29 19.19 8.75 4.01
CA SER A 29 17.82 8.22 4.20
C SER A 29 17.28 8.52 5.61
N GLU A 30 18.14 8.51 6.62
CA GLU A 30 17.79 8.85 8.01
C GLU A 30 17.49 10.34 8.16
N LEU A 31 18.32 11.21 7.58
CA LEU A 31 18.08 12.66 7.59
C LEU A 31 16.77 13.04 6.89
N ILE A 32 16.48 12.43 5.73
CA ILE A 32 15.21 12.63 5.02
C ILE A 32 14.03 12.14 5.87
N LEU A 33 14.18 11.02 6.58
CA LEU A 33 13.14 10.51 7.46
C LEU A 33 12.85 11.50 8.61
N GLU A 34 13.89 12.04 9.23
CA GLU A 34 13.77 13.04 10.31
C GLU A 34 13.12 14.33 9.82
N GLU A 35 13.55 14.85 8.67
CA GLU A 35 12.95 16.04 8.06
C GLU A 35 11.45 15.84 7.80
N ASN A 36 11.07 14.71 7.18
CA ASN A 36 9.67 14.40 6.93
C ASN A 36 8.86 14.26 8.22
N LEU A 37 9.46 13.72 9.29
CA LEU A 37 8.79 13.66 10.58
C LEU A 37 8.49 15.04 11.14
N MET A 38 9.46 15.95 11.10
CA MET A 38 9.25 17.32 11.58
C MET A 38 8.14 18.05 10.82
N ILE A 39 8.01 17.77 9.51
CA ILE A 39 6.97 18.37 8.66
C ILE A 39 5.59 17.75 8.96
N LEU A 40 5.53 16.44 9.18
CA LEU A 40 4.26 15.72 9.32
C LEU A 40 3.74 15.63 10.76
N GLU A 41 4.60 15.77 11.77
CA GLU A 41 4.22 15.76 13.18
C GLU A 41 3.11 16.78 13.53
N PRO A 42 3.13 18.03 13.05
CA PRO A 42 2.06 18.99 13.30
C PRO A 42 0.82 18.80 12.40
N ALA A 43 0.84 17.89 11.41
CA ALA A 43 -0.27 17.74 10.48
C ALA A 43 -1.41 16.90 11.07
N ASP A 44 -2.65 17.39 10.98
CA ASP A 44 -3.83 16.65 11.44
C ASP A 44 -4.18 15.47 10.53
N VAL A 45 -3.94 15.62 9.22
CA VAL A 45 -4.26 14.63 8.19
C VAL A 45 -3.08 14.49 7.23
N VAL A 46 -2.66 13.25 7.00
CA VAL A 46 -1.60 12.91 6.04
C VAL A 46 -2.19 12.02 4.95
N GLY A 47 -2.15 12.50 3.71
CA GLY A 47 -2.58 11.75 2.53
C GLY A 47 -1.39 11.12 1.81
N MET A 48 -1.52 9.85 1.40
CA MET A 48 -0.53 9.16 0.59
C MET A 48 -1.18 8.05 -0.24
N THR A 49 -0.58 7.70 -1.37
CA THR A 49 -0.97 6.51 -2.14
C THR A 49 -0.58 5.23 -1.40
N THR A 50 -1.19 4.11 -1.76
CA THR A 50 -0.89 2.79 -1.13
C THR A 50 0.56 2.37 -1.31
N THR A 51 1.12 2.59 -2.50
CA THR A 51 2.55 2.40 -2.78
C THR A 51 3.43 3.38 -2.00
N GLY A 52 2.98 4.62 -1.84
CA GLY A 52 3.65 5.61 -0.99
C GLY A 52 3.73 5.12 0.46
N ALA A 53 2.63 4.61 1.00
CA ALA A 53 2.58 4.09 2.36
C ALA A 53 3.52 2.89 2.57
N ALA A 54 3.63 1.99 1.58
CA ALA A 54 4.59 0.90 1.61
C ALA A 54 6.05 1.40 1.61
N LYS A 55 6.36 2.39 0.76
CA LYS A 55 7.69 3.02 0.69
C LYS A 55 8.06 3.74 1.99
N PHE A 56 7.13 4.48 2.57
CA PHE A 56 7.33 5.30 3.77
C PHE A 56 6.90 4.57 5.05
N ARG A 57 7.01 3.24 5.09
CA ARG A 57 6.65 2.44 6.27
C ARG A 57 7.38 2.90 7.54
N ALA A 58 8.67 3.20 7.47
CA ALA A 58 9.45 3.66 8.62
C ALA A 58 8.91 4.98 9.20
N LEU A 59 8.45 5.88 8.32
CA LEU A 59 7.82 7.15 8.68
C LEU A 59 6.47 6.92 9.37
N LEU A 60 5.62 6.05 8.82
CA LEU A 60 4.34 5.69 9.44
C LEU A 60 4.51 5.08 10.83
N GLN A 61 5.51 4.20 11.01
CA GLN A 61 5.82 3.61 12.33
C GLN A 61 6.25 4.66 13.38
N LYS A 62 6.82 5.78 12.94
CA LYS A 62 7.18 6.91 13.83
C LYS A 62 5.98 7.84 14.07
N ILE A 63 5.20 8.18 13.04
CA ILE A 63 3.99 9.02 13.14
C ILE A 63 2.91 8.37 13.99
N LYS A 64 2.78 7.03 13.93
CA LYS A 64 1.84 6.25 14.74
C LYS A 64 0.38 6.71 14.59
N PRO A 65 -0.18 6.74 13.36
CA PRO A 65 -1.55 7.14 13.15
C PRO A 65 -2.50 6.20 13.91
N ARG A 66 -3.45 6.78 14.65
CA ARG A 66 -4.51 6.01 15.34
C ARG A 66 -5.63 5.60 14.40
N ILE A 67 -5.86 6.37 13.34
CA ILE A 67 -6.94 6.16 12.37
C ILE A 67 -6.31 6.11 10.99
N VAL A 68 -6.63 5.06 10.24
CA VAL A 68 -6.23 4.89 8.84
C VAL A 68 -7.48 4.76 7.99
N ILE A 69 -7.58 5.60 6.96
CA ILE A 69 -8.65 5.55 5.97
C ILE A 69 -8.04 5.09 4.66
N MET A 70 -8.62 4.06 4.05
CA MET A 70 -8.19 3.50 2.78
C MET A 70 -9.33 3.55 1.78
N GLU A 71 -9.07 4.23 0.67
CA GLU A 71 -9.97 4.34 -0.46
C GLU A 71 -9.56 3.34 -1.55
N GLU A 72 -10.48 3.01 -2.47
CA GLU A 72 -10.34 1.93 -3.46
C GLU A 72 -9.90 0.58 -2.86
N ALA A 73 -10.29 0.28 -1.61
CA ALA A 73 -9.74 -0.85 -0.84
C ALA A 73 -9.95 -2.24 -1.47
N ALA A 74 -10.90 -2.36 -2.40
CA ALA A 74 -11.12 -3.58 -3.17
C ALA A 74 -10.01 -3.85 -4.21
N GLU A 75 -9.37 -2.79 -4.72
CA GLU A 75 -8.28 -2.85 -5.72
C GLU A 75 -6.89 -2.88 -5.07
N VAL A 76 -6.81 -2.81 -3.74
CA VAL A 76 -5.55 -2.79 -2.99
C VAL A 76 -5.16 -4.20 -2.56
N LEU A 77 -3.91 -4.58 -2.85
CA LEU A 77 -3.30 -5.81 -2.34
C LEU A 77 -3.27 -5.77 -0.81
N GLU A 78 -3.63 -6.89 -0.18
CA GLU A 78 -3.58 -7.03 1.28
C GLU A 78 -2.20 -6.67 1.85
N ALA A 79 -1.13 -7.06 1.16
CA ALA A 79 0.24 -6.74 1.57
C ALA A 79 0.43 -5.22 1.75
N HIS A 80 -0.08 -4.40 0.83
CA HIS A 80 0.00 -2.95 0.96
C HIS A 80 -0.79 -2.45 2.15
N VAL A 81 -1.98 -2.99 2.42
CA VAL A 81 -2.76 -2.65 3.62
C VAL A 81 -1.97 -2.94 4.90
N LEU A 82 -1.37 -4.13 5.01
CA LEU A 82 -0.59 -4.51 6.18
C LEU A 82 0.65 -3.62 6.38
N THR A 83 1.25 -3.12 5.30
CA THR A 83 2.40 -2.22 5.42
C THR A 83 2.05 -0.86 6.00
N THR A 84 0.81 -0.38 5.82
CA THR A 84 0.36 0.93 6.33
C THR A 84 -0.04 0.89 7.80
N LEU A 85 -0.42 -0.30 8.30
CA LEU A 85 -0.84 -0.47 9.68
C LEU A 85 0.35 -0.45 10.64
N THR A 86 0.13 0.21 11.78
CA THR A 86 1.07 0.31 12.89
C THR A 86 0.43 -0.29 14.14
N PRO A 87 1.20 -0.73 15.15
CA PRO A 87 0.63 -1.20 16.41
C PRO A 87 -0.25 -0.17 17.15
N SER A 88 -0.11 1.11 16.82
CA SER A 88 -0.92 2.21 17.35
C SER A 88 -2.25 2.43 16.61
N CYS A 89 -2.47 1.77 15.46
CA CYS A 89 -3.69 1.89 14.70
C CYS A 89 -4.86 1.27 15.48
N GLN A 90 -5.86 2.08 15.80
CA GLN A 90 -7.07 1.71 16.52
C GLN A 90 -8.27 1.61 15.58
N HIS A 91 -8.27 2.38 14.49
CA HIS A 91 -9.37 2.37 13.54
C HIS A 91 -8.86 2.23 12.12
N LEU A 92 -9.31 1.17 11.44
CA LEU A 92 -9.12 1.00 10.00
C LEU A 92 -10.47 1.14 9.32
N ILE A 93 -10.60 2.17 8.48
CA ILE A 93 -11.78 2.42 7.66
C ILE A 93 -11.41 2.10 6.22
N MET A 94 -12.04 1.08 5.64
CA MET A 94 -11.84 0.70 4.25
C MET A 94 -13.09 1.02 3.46
N ILE A 95 -12.91 1.74 2.35
CA ILE A 95 -13.95 2.11 1.41
C ILE A 95 -13.55 1.51 0.06
N GLY A 96 -14.42 0.71 -0.53
CA GLY A 96 -14.16 0.08 -1.82
C GLY A 96 -15.38 -0.63 -2.37
N ASP A 97 -15.31 -1.08 -3.61
CA ASP A 97 -16.35 -1.88 -4.23
C ASP A 97 -15.80 -3.23 -4.68
N PHE A 98 -16.16 -4.28 -3.94
CA PHE A 98 -15.68 -5.63 -4.22
C PHE A 98 -16.36 -6.28 -5.44
N ASN A 99 -17.40 -5.67 -6.00
CA ASN A 99 -18.03 -6.13 -7.24
C ASN A 99 -17.40 -5.50 -8.50
N GLN A 100 -16.44 -4.59 -8.33
CA GLN A 100 -15.71 -3.96 -9.43
C GLN A 100 -14.35 -4.64 -9.66
N LEU A 101 -13.29 -3.87 -9.86
CA LEU A 101 -11.97 -4.36 -10.18
C LEU A 101 -11.32 -5.01 -8.96
N LYS A 102 -10.52 -6.03 -9.25
CA LYS A 102 -9.63 -6.69 -8.29
C LYS A 102 -8.25 -6.04 -8.30
N PRO A 103 -7.43 -6.28 -7.25
CA PRO A 103 -6.03 -5.89 -7.26
C PRO A 103 -5.31 -6.48 -8.47
N LYS A 104 -4.56 -5.63 -9.19
CA LYS A 104 -3.74 -6.07 -10.32
C LYS A 104 -2.46 -6.73 -9.82
N LEU A 105 -2.20 -7.93 -10.31
CA LEU A 105 -0.96 -8.67 -10.07
C LEU A 105 -0.02 -8.53 -11.27
N THR A 106 1.28 -8.61 -11.02
CA THR A 106 2.30 -8.65 -12.09
C THR A 106 2.27 -9.96 -12.84
N ASP A 107 1.90 -11.03 -12.16
CA ASP A 107 1.80 -12.38 -12.72
C ASP A 107 0.49 -13.01 -12.24
N ASP A 108 -0.34 -13.37 -13.22
CA ASP A 108 -1.69 -13.90 -13.00
C ASP A 108 -1.68 -15.27 -12.31
N THR A 109 -0.58 -16.03 -12.44
CA THR A 109 -0.44 -17.34 -11.79
C THR A 109 -0.51 -17.22 -10.26
N LEU A 110 -0.01 -16.10 -9.71
CA LEU A 110 -0.08 -15.81 -8.28
C LEU A 110 -1.53 -15.61 -7.80
N GLY A 111 -2.39 -15.07 -8.67
CA GLY A 111 -3.81 -14.94 -8.41
C GLY A 111 -4.49 -16.31 -8.40
N SER A 112 -4.26 -17.12 -9.43
CA SER A 112 -4.94 -18.42 -9.56
C SER A 112 -4.49 -19.46 -8.53
N GLU A 113 -3.20 -19.53 -8.21
CA GLU A 113 -2.64 -20.57 -7.34
C GLU A 113 -2.67 -20.17 -5.86
N TYR A 114 -2.37 -18.90 -5.55
CA TYR A 114 -2.20 -18.42 -4.18
C TYR A 114 -3.27 -17.40 -3.75
N ARG A 115 -4.18 -17.03 -4.65
CA ARG A 115 -5.29 -16.09 -4.37
C ARG A 115 -4.82 -14.72 -3.90
N LEU A 116 -3.68 -14.25 -4.42
CA LEU A 116 -3.15 -12.92 -4.11
C LEU A 116 -3.96 -11.80 -4.76
N ASP A 117 -4.87 -12.12 -5.69
CA ASP A 117 -5.84 -11.22 -6.31
C ASP A 117 -7.07 -10.96 -5.42
N VAL A 118 -7.11 -11.52 -4.21
CA VAL A 118 -8.18 -11.29 -3.24
C VAL A 118 -7.73 -10.23 -2.24
N SER A 119 -8.32 -9.03 -2.34
CA SER A 119 -8.03 -7.93 -1.42
C SER A 119 -8.43 -8.26 0.02
N LEU A 120 -7.82 -7.54 0.98
CA LEU A 120 -8.22 -7.65 2.38
C LEU A 120 -9.70 -7.30 2.55
N PHE A 121 -10.16 -6.27 1.83
CA PHE A 121 -11.55 -5.83 1.83
C PHE A 121 -12.50 -6.96 1.40
N GLU A 122 -12.26 -7.58 0.23
CA GLU A 122 -13.09 -8.69 -0.25
C GLU A 122 -13.10 -9.86 0.74
N ARG A 123 -11.95 -10.16 1.36
CA ARG A 123 -11.84 -11.22 2.36
C ARG A 123 -12.65 -10.94 3.61
N MET A 124 -12.66 -9.70 4.09
CA MET A 124 -13.46 -9.30 5.25
C MET A 124 -14.95 -9.43 4.97
N VAL A 125 -15.41 -9.01 3.78
CA VAL A 125 -16.80 -9.19 3.35
C VAL A 125 -17.16 -10.68 3.31
N LYS A 126 -16.31 -11.53 2.73
CA LYS A 126 -16.52 -13.00 2.68
C LYS A 126 -16.59 -13.62 4.07
N ASN A 127 -15.80 -13.09 5.01
CA ASN A 127 -15.79 -13.49 6.41
C ASN A 127 -16.93 -12.87 7.25
N LYS A 128 -17.95 -12.29 6.61
CA LYS A 128 -19.15 -11.75 7.28
C LYS A 128 -18.85 -10.61 8.26
N ILE A 129 -17.76 -9.88 8.05
CA ILE A 129 -17.51 -8.64 8.79
C ILE A 129 -18.57 -7.60 8.37
N PRO A 130 -19.18 -6.86 9.31
CA PRO A 130 -20.17 -5.84 8.98
C PRO A 130 -19.65 -4.84 7.95
N CYS A 131 -20.42 -4.66 6.89
CA CYS A 131 -20.09 -3.81 5.76
C CYS A 131 -21.33 -3.01 5.36
N GLU A 132 -21.18 -1.69 5.32
CA GLU A 132 -22.27 -0.76 4.98
C GLU A 132 -22.18 -0.40 3.49
N GLN A 133 -23.20 -0.71 2.72
CA GLN A 133 -23.26 -0.36 1.30
C GLN A 133 -23.95 0.99 1.13
N LEU A 134 -23.32 1.91 0.38
CA LEU A 134 -23.95 3.18 0.03
C LEU A 134 -25.18 2.92 -0.85
N SER A 135 -26.34 3.45 -0.47
CA SER A 135 -27.60 3.21 -1.18
C SER A 135 -27.83 4.13 -2.36
N HIS A 136 -27.31 5.37 -2.27
CA HIS A 136 -27.53 6.45 -3.23
C HIS A 136 -26.28 6.71 -4.07
N GLN A 137 -26.47 6.75 -5.39
CA GLN A 137 -25.46 7.14 -6.36
C GLN A 137 -25.88 8.48 -6.96
N VAL A 138 -24.94 9.44 -7.03
CA VAL A 138 -25.21 10.81 -7.52
C VAL A 138 -24.81 10.98 -8.99
N GLN A 139 -23.95 10.11 -9.53
CA GLN A 139 -23.49 10.19 -10.91
C GLN A 139 -24.34 9.28 -11.83
N GLU A 140 -25.15 9.89 -12.69
CA GLU A 140 -25.80 9.20 -13.81
C GLU A 140 -24.75 8.90 -14.89
N ARG A 141 -24.63 7.64 -15.33
CA ARG A 141 -23.87 7.29 -16.53
C ARG A 141 -24.82 7.36 -17.73
N ASP A 142 -24.37 7.99 -18.81
CA ASP A 142 -25.04 8.01 -20.11
C ASP A 142 -25.49 6.59 -20.51
N SER A 143 -26.72 6.51 -21.02
CA SER A 143 -27.50 5.30 -21.27
C SER A 143 -26.87 4.28 -22.22
N LEU A 144 -25.74 4.59 -22.86
CA LEU A 144 -24.99 3.70 -23.76
C LEU A 144 -24.10 2.67 -23.03
N LEU A 145 -23.82 2.85 -21.74
CA LEU A 145 -23.03 1.89 -20.94
C LEU A 145 -23.89 0.92 -20.10
N ALA A 146 -25.21 1.09 -20.10
CA ALA A 146 -26.13 0.33 -19.27
C ALA A 146 -26.21 -1.17 -19.62
N GLU A 147 -25.96 -1.55 -20.87
CA GLU A 147 -26.06 -2.95 -21.33
C GLU A 147 -24.88 -3.84 -20.88
N SER A 148 -23.79 -3.25 -20.40
CA SER A 148 -22.65 -4.01 -19.84
C SER A 148 -22.87 -4.47 -18.40
N CYS A 149 -23.92 -3.98 -17.72
CA CYS A 149 -24.20 -4.23 -16.31
C CYS A 149 -25.54 -4.99 -16.15
N SER A 150 -25.56 -6.29 -16.47
CA SER A 150 -26.55 -7.23 -15.91
C SER A 150 -26.16 -7.71 -14.51
N LEU A 151 -25.05 -7.22 -13.97
CA LEU A 151 -24.62 -7.40 -12.59
C LEU A 151 -25.31 -6.36 -11.69
N PRO A 152 -25.66 -6.70 -10.44
CA PRO A 152 -26.25 -5.75 -9.51
C PRO A 152 -25.37 -4.50 -9.43
N PRO A 153 -25.95 -3.29 -9.28
CA PRO A 153 -25.19 -2.06 -9.30
C PRO A 153 -24.03 -2.16 -8.31
N GLY A 154 -22.80 -2.05 -8.82
CA GLY A 154 -21.61 -1.91 -7.99
C GLY A 154 -21.77 -0.63 -7.19
N LYS A 155 -22.02 -0.76 -5.89
CA LYS A 155 -22.07 0.38 -4.98
C LYS A 155 -20.93 0.25 -4.00
N ALA A 156 -20.19 1.34 -3.84
CA ALA A 156 -19.14 1.45 -2.86
C ALA A 156 -19.65 1.06 -1.48
N SER A 157 -18.83 0.27 -0.80
CA SER A 157 -19.14 -0.32 0.48
C SER A 157 -18.04 0.06 1.49
N ARG A 158 -18.43 0.20 2.76
CA ARG A 158 -17.56 0.65 3.85
C ARG A 158 -17.46 -0.43 4.90
N ILE A 159 -16.22 -0.82 5.23
CA ILE A 159 -15.89 -1.64 6.39
C ILE A 159 -15.18 -0.76 7.41
N THR A 160 -15.60 -0.84 8.67
CA THR A 160 -14.94 -0.15 9.77
C THR A 160 -14.51 -1.18 10.81
N MET A 161 -13.21 -1.25 11.09
CA MET A 161 -12.67 -2.05 12.18
C MET A 161 -12.26 -1.14 13.34
N ARG A 162 -12.55 -1.59 14.56
CA ARG A 162 -12.13 -1.00 15.83
C ARG A 162 -11.04 -1.83 16.47
#